data_AF-A8YGC2-F1
#
_entry.id   AF-A8YGC2-F1
#
_cell.length_a   1.000
_cell.length_b   1.000
_cell.length_c   1.000
_cell.angle_alpha   90.00
_cell.angle_beta   90.00
_cell.angle_gamma   90.00
#
_symmetry.space_group_name_H-M   'P 1'
#
loop_
_entity.id
_entity.type
_entity.pdbx_description
1 polymer ?
#
loop_
_entity_poly.entity_id
_entity_poly.type
_entity_poly.pdbx_seq_one_letter_code
_entity_poly.pdbx_strand_id
1 'polypeptide(L)'
;MSSIYEIFSTIQRQRVSDGQIVPILSDCTDYKRLLILVWPQLGDFDSLEYAWWLEKEAALWQNAGITIRAIGIGDRNSGLKFAEYTKFRQDWLFVDPKAELHNLLGLYRGLSVKLPRFSPGQNSWLNLILMCAGVGSPGTLAEVLRGYLGDRKAPQLIAEEETIQARPLPAFRGSLFNLAGGQGFQRPFELATLRLRNMGQVLGNWSTYVPDSSYLTQRGGTFLFDSQGNLLYEHRDGGILGFAENMSYPLAFLRD
;
A
#
# COMPACT_ATOMS: atom_id res chain seq x y z
N MET A 1 -0.40 23.59 17.02
CA MET A 1 -0.30 22.27 16.38
C MET A 1 0.42 22.49 15.06
N SER A 2 1.50 21.77 14.78
CA SER A 2 2.16 21.86 13.47
C SER A 2 1.22 21.37 12.38
N SER A 3 1.25 22.02 11.21
CA SER A 3 0.54 21.52 10.04
C SER A 3 1.08 20.14 9.61
N ILE A 4 0.27 19.34 8.92
CA ILE A 4 0.71 18.02 8.42
C ILE A 4 1.95 18.17 7.51
N TYR A 5 1.98 19.22 6.68
CA TYR A 5 3.13 19.52 5.85
C TYR A 5 4.39 19.84 6.67
N GLU A 6 4.27 20.62 7.76
CA GLU A 6 5.40 20.87 8.67
C GLU A 6 5.99 19.56 9.23
N ILE A 7 5.15 18.60 9.62
CA ILE A 7 5.62 17.28 10.06
C ILE A 7 6.46 16.64 8.96
N PHE A 8 5.93 16.55 7.74
CA PHE A 8 6.66 15.94 6.62
C PHE A 8 7.95 16.69 6.24
N SER A 9 7.94 18.02 6.34
CA SER A 9 9.11 18.85 6.01
C SER A 9 10.27 18.72 7.01
N THR A 10 9.99 18.25 8.22
CA THR A 10 10.97 18.19 9.32
C THR A 10 11.45 16.79 9.65
N ILE A 11 10.66 15.75 9.33
CA ILE A 11 11.06 14.38 9.66
C ILE A 11 12.21 13.88 8.77
N GLN A 12 13.03 13.03 9.37
CA GLN A 12 14.07 12.27 8.68
C GLN A 12 13.79 10.78 8.83
N ARG A 13 14.04 10.02 7.77
CA ARG A 13 13.89 8.56 7.78
C ARG A 13 15.01 7.91 6.98
N GLN A 14 15.20 6.62 7.21
CA GLN A 14 16.18 5.85 6.45
C GLN A 14 15.65 5.65 5.02
N ARG A 15 16.37 6.17 4.03
CA ARG A 15 16.09 5.96 2.60
C ARG A 15 16.54 4.56 2.18
N VAL A 16 15.73 3.87 1.38
CA VAL A 16 15.99 2.47 1.03
C VAL A 16 17.19 2.35 0.09
N SER A 17 17.32 3.23 -0.91
CA SER A 17 18.38 3.14 -1.94
C SER A 17 19.79 3.07 -1.36
N ASP A 18 20.15 3.99 -0.46
CA ASP A 18 21.50 4.13 0.08
C ASP A 18 21.61 3.85 1.59
N GLY A 19 20.49 3.69 2.28
CA GLY A 19 20.45 3.43 3.72
C GLY A 19 20.77 4.65 4.59
N GLN A 20 20.89 5.84 4.02
CA GLN A 20 21.15 7.07 4.78
C GLN A 20 19.87 7.55 5.48
N ILE A 21 20.03 8.13 6.66
CA ILE A 21 18.95 8.85 7.36
C ILE A 21 18.98 10.29 6.87
N VAL A 22 17.97 10.70 6.13
CA VAL A 22 17.88 12.02 5.50
C VAL A 22 16.46 12.57 5.61
N PRO A 23 16.24 13.89 5.45
CA PRO A 23 14.90 14.46 5.32
C PRO A 23 14.12 13.74 4.22
N ILE A 24 12.84 13.41 4.46
CA ILE A 24 12.06 12.67 3.45
C ILE A 24 11.81 13.50 2.18
N LEU A 25 11.90 14.83 2.29
CA LEU A 25 11.80 15.77 1.17
C LEU A 25 13.16 16.14 0.58
N SER A 26 14.23 15.43 0.94
CA SER A 26 15.52 15.54 0.25
C SER A 26 15.33 15.31 -1.26
N ASP A 27 16.03 16.12 -2.05
CA ASP A 27 16.04 16.06 -3.51
C ASP A 27 14.64 16.30 -4.16
N CYS A 28 13.65 16.79 -3.40
CA CYS A 28 12.37 17.26 -3.93
C CYS A 28 12.49 18.73 -4.36
N THR A 29 12.83 18.97 -5.62
CA THR A 29 12.87 20.32 -6.21
C THR A 29 11.86 20.45 -7.35
N ASP A 30 11.35 21.66 -7.57
CA ASP A 30 10.54 22.06 -8.74
C ASP A 30 9.33 21.16 -9.07
N TYR A 31 8.72 20.54 -8.05
CA TYR A 31 7.51 19.74 -8.23
C TYR A 31 6.27 20.63 -8.33
N LYS A 32 5.29 20.21 -9.15
CA LYS A 32 3.97 20.86 -9.18
C LYS A 32 3.10 20.40 -8.01
N ARG A 33 3.18 19.09 -7.72
CA ARG A 33 2.48 18.45 -6.61
C ARG A 33 3.38 17.42 -5.95
N LEU A 34 3.21 17.24 -4.64
CA LEU A 34 3.94 16.29 -3.83
C LEU A 34 2.97 15.27 -3.23
N LEU A 35 3.08 14.02 -3.66
CA LEU A 35 2.36 12.89 -3.10
C LEU A 35 3.21 12.23 -2.02
N ILE A 36 2.70 12.21 -0.79
CA ILE A 36 3.30 11.50 0.34
C ILE A 36 2.38 10.34 0.75
N LEU A 37 2.94 9.15 0.75
CA LEU A 37 2.28 7.90 1.10
C LEU A 37 2.86 7.40 2.42
N VAL A 38 2.01 7.26 3.43
CA VAL A 38 2.40 6.68 4.72
C VAL A 38 1.79 5.30 4.77
N TRP A 39 2.52 4.32 4.26
CA TRP A 39 2.04 2.94 4.15
C TRP A 39 2.08 2.22 5.49
N PRO A 40 1.19 1.23 5.72
CA PRO A 40 1.31 0.30 6.83
C PRO A 40 2.57 -0.57 6.66
N GLN A 41 2.58 -1.80 7.19
CA GLN A 41 3.70 -2.70 6.89
C GLN A 41 3.92 -2.84 5.38
N LEU A 42 5.17 -2.87 4.94
CA LEU A 42 5.49 -3.08 3.53
C LEU A 42 5.00 -4.44 3.02
N GLY A 43 4.89 -5.43 3.91
CA GLY A 43 4.26 -6.73 3.62
C GLY A 43 2.72 -6.73 3.66
N ASP A 44 2.07 -5.60 3.91
CA ASP A 44 0.62 -5.52 3.99
C ASP A 44 -0.05 -5.48 2.61
N PHE A 45 -1.30 -5.95 2.53
CA PHE A 45 -2.12 -5.91 1.32
C PHE A 45 -2.17 -4.52 0.68
N ASP A 46 -2.35 -3.50 1.51
CA ASP A 46 -2.56 -2.12 1.07
C ASP A 46 -1.31 -1.59 0.37
N SER A 47 -0.15 -1.74 1.00
CA SER A 47 1.15 -1.27 0.48
C SER A 47 1.47 -1.86 -0.90
N LEU A 48 1.27 -3.19 -1.06
CA LEU A 48 1.58 -3.90 -2.29
C LEU A 48 0.62 -3.54 -3.43
N GLU A 49 -0.67 -3.42 -3.14
CA GLU A 49 -1.67 -3.03 -4.15
C GLU A 49 -1.52 -1.56 -4.56
N TYR A 50 -1.24 -0.67 -3.61
CA TYR A 50 -0.99 0.75 -3.88
C TYR A 50 0.24 0.94 -4.78
N ALA A 51 1.36 0.28 -4.45
CA ALA A 51 2.57 0.34 -5.27
C ALA A 51 2.32 -0.19 -6.69
N TRP A 52 1.51 -1.24 -6.84
CA TRP A 52 1.12 -1.76 -8.14
C TRP A 52 0.34 -0.71 -8.97
N TRP A 53 -0.58 0.03 -8.36
CA TRP A 53 -1.31 1.11 -9.04
C TRP A 53 -0.40 2.27 -9.47
N LEU A 54 0.56 2.65 -8.61
CA LEU A 54 1.51 3.71 -8.94
C LEU A 54 2.41 3.33 -10.12
N GLU A 55 2.92 2.10 -10.11
CA GLU A 55 3.81 1.61 -11.16
C GLU A 55 3.09 1.51 -12.51
N LYS A 56 1.82 1.07 -12.52
CA LYS A 56 1.01 0.93 -13.74
C LYS A 56 0.89 2.22 -14.54
N GLU A 57 0.91 3.37 -13.87
CA GLU A 57 0.76 4.69 -14.50
C GLU A 57 1.94 5.63 -14.20
N ALA A 58 3.12 5.09 -13.86
CA ALA A 58 4.28 5.87 -13.41
C ALA A 58 4.67 7.02 -14.38
N ALA A 59 4.64 6.76 -15.68
CA ALA A 59 4.96 7.76 -16.71
C ALA A 59 3.95 8.93 -16.74
N LEU A 60 2.67 8.66 -16.47
CA LEU A 60 1.63 9.68 -16.41
C LEU A 60 1.91 10.66 -15.26
N TRP A 61 2.23 10.12 -14.07
CA TRP A 61 2.50 10.92 -12.88
C TRP A 61 3.77 11.76 -13.01
N GLN A 62 4.82 11.19 -13.60
CA GLN A 62 6.06 11.90 -13.87
C GLN A 62 5.84 13.07 -14.84
N ASN A 63 5.09 12.85 -15.93
CA ASN A 63 4.76 13.91 -16.91
C ASN A 63 3.86 15.00 -16.30
N ALA A 64 3.02 14.65 -15.33
CA ALA A 64 2.20 15.60 -14.59
C ALA A 64 3.00 16.45 -13.56
N GLY A 65 4.31 16.20 -13.39
CA GLY A 65 5.16 16.90 -12.43
C GLY A 65 4.84 16.57 -10.98
N ILE A 66 4.39 15.32 -10.72
CA ILE A 66 4.09 14.82 -9.38
C ILE A 66 5.35 14.15 -8.82
N THR A 67 5.85 14.66 -7.70
CA THR A 67 6.91 14.01 -6.93
C THR A 67 6.29 13.08 -5.91
N ILE A 68 6.82 11.86 -5.78
CA ILE A 68 6.28 10.83 -4.90
C ILE A 68 7.29 10.49 -3.80
N ARG A 69 6.80 10.36 -2.57
CA ARG A 69 7.53 9.83 -1.41
C ARG A 69 6.66 8.81 -0.69
N ALA A 70 7.24 7.66 -0.36
CA ALA A 70 6.58 6.64 0.43
C ALA A 70 7.38 6.35 1.70
N ILE A 71 6.67 6.20 2.83
CA ILE A 71 7.22 5.82 4.12
C ILE A 71 6.42 4.61 4.59
N GLY A 72 7.07 3.45 4.67
CA GLY A 72 6.42 2.20 5.11
C GLY A 72 6.95 1.70 6.45
N ILE A 73 6.16 0.89 7.16
CA ILE A 73 6.61 0.21 8.37
C ILE A 73 7.43 -1.01 7.96
N GLY A 74 8.67 -1.06 8.45
CA GLY A 74 9.64 -2.10 8.12
C GLY A 74 11.06 -1.58 8.33
N ASP A 75 12.04 -2.37 7.91
CA ASP A 75 13.45 -1.98 7.87
C ASP A 75 13.96 -1.88 6.42
N ARG A 76 15.23 -1.50 6.24
CA ARG A 76 15.80 -1.37 4.89
C ARG A 76 15.72 -2.68 4.08
N ASN A 77 15.84 -3.86 4.71
CA ASN A 77 15.75 -5.13 4.00
C ASN A 77 14.33 -5.36 3.48
N SER A 78 13.31 -5.05 4.29
CA SER A 78 11.91 -5.06 3.86
C SER A 78 11.68 -4.10 2.68
N GLY A 79 12.27 -2.90 2.72
CA GLY A 79 12.21 -1.90 1.66
C GLY A 79 12.87 -2.35 0.36
N LEU A 80 14.06 -2.95 0.44
CA LEU A 80 14.75 -3.52 -0.73
C LEU A 80 13.93 -4.64 -1.35
N LYS A 81 13.36 -5.54 -0.53
CA LYS A 81 12.54 -6.66 -1.00
C LYS A 81 11.24 -6.19 -1.63
N PHE A 82 10.60 -5.19 -1.01
CA PHE A 82 9.41 -4.55 -1.52
C PHE A 82 9.65 -3.92 -2.89
N ALA A 83 10.72 -3.13 -3.03
CA ALA A 83 11.10 -2.49 -4.29
C ALA A 83 11.47 -3.52 -5.38
N GLU A 84 12.21 -4.59 -5.03
CA GLU A 84 12.53 -5.69 -5.95
C GLU A 84 11.27 -6.30 -6.57
N TYR A 85 10.26 -6.54 -5.72
CA TYR A 85 9.01 -7.19 -6.10
C TYR A 85 8.05 -6.26 -6.84
N THR A 86 7.79 -5.07 -6.30
CA THR A 86 6.80 -4.11 -6.81
C THR A 86 7.31 -3.23 -7.94
N LYS A 87 8.64 -3.20 -8.14
CA LYS A 87 9.35 -2.23 -9.01
C LYS A 87 9.30 -0.78 -8.52
N PHE A 88 8.75 -0.54 -7.33
CA PHE A 88 8.76 0.78 -6.72
C PHE A 88 10.19 1.30 -6.52
N ARG A 89 10.38 2.59 -6.81
CA ARG A 89 11.68 3.25 -6.78
C ARG A 89 12.26 3.32 -5.36
N GLN A 90 13.45 2.77 -5.17
CA GLN A 90 14.12 2.73 -3.87
C GLN A 90 14.54 4.10 -3.34
N ASP A 91 14.79 5.07 -4.22
CA ASP A 91 15.11 6.46 -3.87
C ASP A 91 13.89 7.24 -3.38
N TRP A 92 12.68 6.75 -3.65
CA TRP A 92 11.42 7.34 -3.20
C TRP A 92 10.86 6.67 -1.93
N LEU A 93 11.45 5.55 -1.52
CA LEU A 93 10.99 4.75 -0.40
C LEU A 93 11.86 4.98 0.84
N PHE A 94 11.18 5.23 1.95
CA PHE A 94 11.74 5.39 3.28
C PHE A 94 11.08 4.39 4.22
N VAL A 95 11.76 4.09 5.33
CA VAL A 95 11.27 3.14 6.32
C VAL A 95 11.12 3.79 7.70
N ASP A 96 10.04 3.42 8.39
CA ASP A 96 9.71 3.85 9.75
C ASP A 96 9.46 2.62 10.64
N PRO A 97 10.53 1.97 11.16
CA PRO A 97 10.43 0.65 11.79
C PRO A 97 9.50 0.58 13.01
N LYS A 98 9.21 1.73 13.63
CA LYS A 98 8.44 1.84 14.88
C LYS A 98 7.08 2.53 14.72
N ALA A 99 6.66 2.79 13.48
CA ALA A 99 5.41 3.52 13.19
C ALA A 99 5.30 4.87 13.95
N GLU A 100 6.43 5.55 14.16
CA GLU A 100 6.48 6.84 14.85
C GLU A 100 5.74 7.91 14.04
N LEU A 101 5.89 7.89 12.72
CA LEU A 101 5.20 8.80 11.81
C LEU A 101 3.69 8.55 11.85
N HIS A 102 3.26 7.29 11.84
CA HIS A 102 1.84 6.93 11.96
C HIS A 102 1.23 7.47 13.24
N ASN A 103 1.96 7.37 14.35
CA ASN A 103 1.54 7.92 15.64
C ASN A 103 1.46 9.44 15.63
N LEU A 104 2.48 10.13 15.08
CA LEU A 104 2.51 11.59 14.97
C LEU A 104 1.34 12.13 14.14
N LEU A 105 0.98 11.42 13.07
CA LEU A 105 -0.13 11.78 12.21
C LEU A 105 -1.48 11.36 12.80
N GLY A 106 -1.53 10.50 13.83
CA GLY A 106 -2.78 9.97 14.38
C GLY A 106 -3.48 8.99 13.43
N LEU A 107 -2.72 8.21 12.66
CA LEU A 107 -3.26 7.18 11.76
C LEU A 107 -3.82 5.99 12.55
N TYR A 108 -4.82 5.32 11.99
CA TYR A 108 -5.53 4.26 12.68
C TYR A 108 -4.61 3.09 13.06
N ARG A 109 -4.49 2.82 14.36
CA ARG A 109 -3.62 1.76 14.89
C ARG A 109 -4.10 0.34 14.58
N GLY A 110 -5.32 0.18 14.08
CA GLY A 110 -5.94 -1.12 13.89
C GLY A 110 -6.45 -1.73 15.19
N LEU A 111 -6.89 -2.99 15.07
CA LEU A 111 -7.34 -3.77 16.21
C LEU A 111 -6.15 -4.15 17.11
N SER A 112 -6.33 -4.03 18.42
CA SER A 112 -5.28 -4.26 19.42
C SER A 112 -5.78 -5.06 20.64
N VAL A 113 -6.60 -6.08 20.41
CA VAL A 113 -7.09 -6.97 21.48
C VAL A 113 -5.91 -7.74 22.07
N LYS A 114 -5.85 -7.81 23.40
CA LYS A 114 -4.82 -8.54 24.14
C LYS A 114 -5.46 -9.71 24.86
N LEU A 115 -5.14 -10.92 24.42
CA LEU A 115 -5.49 -12.13 25.14
C LEU A 115 -4.32 -12.54 26.06
N PRO A 116 -4.54 -12.66 27.38
CA PRO A 116 -3.47 -12.84 28.37
C PRO A 116 -2.68 -14.15 28.24
N ARG A 117 -3.17 -15.12 27.45
CA ARG A 117 -2.50 -16.41 27.19
C ARG A 117 -1.68 -16.44 25.90
N PHE A 118 -1.69 -15.36 25.13
CA PHE A 118 -1.02 -15.28 23.83
C PHE A 118 0.18 -14.35 23.91
N SER A 119 1.26 -14.67 23.19
CA SER A 119 2.41 -13.78 23.05
C SER A 119 2.03 -12.48 22.31
N PRO A 120 2.82 -11.41 22.40
CA PRO A 120 2.55 -10.17 21.66
C PRO A 120 2.42 -10.39 20.14
N GLY A 121 3.28 -11.21 19.54
CA GLY A 121 3.21 -11.55 18.13
C GLY A 121 1.96 -12.36 17.76
N GLN A 122 1.57 -13.31 18.62
CA GLN A 122 0.34 -14.09 18.41
C GLN A 122 -0.92 -13.21 18.52
N ASN A 123 -0.97 -12.29 19.48
CA ASN A 123 -2.06 -11.32 19.59
C ASN A 123 -2.15 -10.43 18.33
N SER A 124 -1.01 -9.95 17.84
CA SER A 124 -0.96 -9.11 16.64
C SER A 124 -1.45 -9.86 15.39
N TRP A 125 -1.05 -11.12 15.24
CA TRP A 125 -1.57 -12.01 14.20
C TRP A 125 -3.08 -12.25 14.32
N LEU A 126 -3.56 -12.56 15.52
CA LEU A 126 -5.00 -12.75 15.76
C LEU A 126 -5.79 -11.49 15.40
N ASN A 127 -5.30 -10.32 15.81
CA ASN A 127 -5.93 -9.05 15.50
C ASN A 127 -5.98 -8.81 13.97
N LEU A 128 -4.90 -9.12 13.25
CA LEU A 128 -4.90 -9.05 11.78
C LEU A 128 -5.96 -9.98 11.16
N ILE A 129 -6.04 -11.24 11.60
CA ILE A 129 -7.04 -12.20 11.09
C ILE A 129 -8.46 -11.71 11.37
N LEU A 130 -8.72 -11.14 12.55
CA LEU A 130 -10.02 -10.56 12.88
C LEU A 130 -10.34 -9.35 11.99
N MET A 131 -9.36 -8.49 11.70
CA MET A 131 -9.53 -7.39 10.76
C MET A 131 -9.78 -7.87 9.32
N CYS A 132 -9.10 -8.92 8.87
CA CYS A 132 -9.39 -9.57 7.58
C CYS A 132 -10.83 -10.12 7.54
N ALA A 133 -11.38 -10.53 8.69
CA ALA A 133 -12.79 -10.91 8.84
C ALA A 133 -13.74 -9.71 9.05
N GLY A 134 -13.26 -8.48 8.96
CA GLY A 134 -14.02 -7.23 9.06
C GLY A 134 -14.12 -6.61 10.46
N VAL A 135 -13.59 -7.25 11.50
CA VAL A 135 -13.66 -6.72 12.88
C VAL A 135 -12.67 -5.56 13.05
N GLY A 136 -13.18 -4.38 13.37
CA GLY A 136 -12.34 -3.18 13.46
C GLY A 136 -11.73 -2.77 12.12
N SER A 137 -12.33 -3.18 11.01
CA SER A 137 -11.82 -2.91 9.67
C SER A 137 -12.97 -2.67 8.69
N PRO A 138 -13.68 -1.52 8.80
CA PRO A 138 -14.83 -1.19 7.97
C PRO A 138 -14.50 -1.28 6.47
N GLY A 139 -15.42 -1.79 5.65
CA GLY A 139 -15.24 -1.91 4.20
C GLY A 139 -14.43 -3.12 3.73
N THR A 140 -13.60 -3.73 4.59
CA THR A 140 -12.71 -4.85 4.22
C THR A 140 -13.44 -5.98 3.49
N LEU A 141 -14.55 -6.48 4.05
CA LEU A 141 -15.28 -7.59 3.44
C LEU A 141 -15.91 -7.21 2.10
N ALA A 142 -16.34 -5.95 1.93
CA ALA A 142 -16.86 -5.47 0.65
C ALA A 142 -15.75 -5.47 -0.42
N GLU A 143 -14.54 -5.04 -0.04
CA GLU A 143 -13.37 -5.05 -0.93
C GLU A 143 -12.83 -6.45 -1.23
N VAL A 144 -12.95 -7.38 -0.29
CA VAL A 144 -12.70 -8.81 -0.55
C VAL A 144 -13.69 -9.31 -1.59
N LEU A 145 -15.01 -9.09 -1.38
CA LEU A 145 -16.06 -9.51 -2.32
C LEU A 145 -15.88 -8.88 -3.70
N ARG A 146 -15.54 -7.59 -3.79
CA ARG A 146 -15.22 -6.91 -5.06
C ARG A 146 -14.10 -7.60 -5.81
N GLY A 147 -13.10 -8.12 -5.10
CA GLY A 147 -12.01 -8.87 -5.69
C GLY A 147 -12.44 -10.17 -6.39
N TYR A 148 -13.47 -10.83 -5.88
CA TYR A 148 -14.02 -12.07 -6.46
C TYR A 148 -15.09 -11.80 -7.53
N LEU A 149 -15.95 -10.81 -7.31
CA LEU A 149 -17.06 -10.48 -8.21
C LEU A 149 -16.65 -9.64 -9.42
N GLY A 150 -15.52 -8.93 -9.33
CA GLY A 150 -15.10 -7.94 -10.32
C GLY A 150 -15.74 -6.58 -10.10
N ASP A 151 -15.32 -5.61 -10.91
CA ASP A 151 -15.77 -4.22 -10.83
C ASP A 151 -15.78 -3.57 -12.22
N ARG A 152 -16.98 -3.27 -12.72
CA ARG A 152 -17.19 -2.69 -14.05
C ARG A 152 -16.73 -1.22 -14.16
N LYS A 153 -16.50 -0.55 -13.03
CA LYS A 153 -16.00 0.83 -12.98
C LYS A 153 -14.48 0.88 -12.91
N ALA A 154 -13.84 -0.23 -12.53
CA ALA A 154 -12.39 -0.34 -12.47
C ALA A 154 -11.82 -0.81 -13.82
N PRO A 155 -10.62 -0.36 -14.20
CA PRO A 155 -9.94 -0.85 -15.40
C PRO A 155 -9.55 -2.32 -15.22
N GLN A 156 -9.34 -3.00 -16.35
CA GLN A 156 -8.75 -4.33 -16.37
C GLN A 156 -7.35 -4.31 -15.73
N LEU A 157 -7.08 -5.26 -14.83
CA LEU A 157 -5.85 -5.24 -14.04
C LEU A 157 -4.72 -6.05 -14.68
N ILE A 158 -5.04 -7.23 -15.19
CA ILE A 158 -4.12 -8.22 -15.77
C ILE A 158 -4.32 -8.23 -17.29
N ALA A 159 -3.22 -8.12 -18.06
CA ALA A 159 -3.30 -8.17 -19.52
C ALA A 159 -3.70 -9.57 -20.01
N GLU A 160 -4.25 -9.69 -21.22
CA GLU A 160 -4.76 -10.98 -21.72
C GLU A 160 -3.64 -11.98 -21.99
N GLU A 161 -2.52 -11.46 -22.49
CA GLU A 161 -1.29 -12.17 -22.81
C GLU A 161 -0.39 -12.40 -21.58
N GLU A 162 -0.67 -11.73 -20.45
CA GLU A 162 0.09 -11.93 -19.21
C GLU A 162 -0.07 -13.36 -18.73
N THR A 163 1.05 -14.02 -18.46
CA THR A 163 1.07 -15.33 -17.81
C THR A 163 1.16 -15.13 -16.30
N ILE A 164 0.10 -15.52 -15.61
CA ILE A 164 -0.04 -15.35 -14.17
C ILE A 164 0.58 -16.56 -13.47
N GLN A 165 1.41 -16.28 -12.48
CA GLN A 165 1.92 -17.28 -11.55
C GLN A 165 1.46 -16.90 -10.14
N ALA A 166 0.47 -17.63 -9.63
CA ALA A 166 -0.12 -17.42 -8.31
C ALA A 166 -0.26 -18.76 -7.59
N ARG A 167 0.86 -19.28 -7.04
CA ARG A 167 0.84 -20.53 -6.28
C ARG A 167 -0.20 -20.46 -5.16
N PRO A 168 -0.99 -21.52 -4.91
CA PRO A 168 -0.83 -22.89 -5.43
C PRO A 168 -1.47 -23.16 -6.80
N LEU A 169 -2.06 -22.16 -7.46
CA LEU A 169 -2.67 -22.35 -8.79
C LEU A 169 -1.59 -22.62 -9.86
N PRO A 170 -1.88 -23.48 -10.86
CA PRO A 170 -1.00 -23.64 -12.02
C PRO A 170 -0.87 -22.32 -12.77
N ALA A 171 0.18 -22.15 -13.58
CA ALA A 171 0.31 -20.95 -14.40
C ALA A 171 -0.77 -20.91 -15.49
N PHE A 172 -1.35 -19.74 -15.73
CA PHE A 172 -2.39 -19.55 -16.74
C PHE A 172 -2.34 -18.17 -17.38
N ARG A 173 -2.98 -18.00 -18.55
CA ARG A 173 -3.06 -16.71 -19.24
C ARG A 173 -4.19 -15.85 -18.71
N GLY A 174 -3.97 -14.54 -18.65
CA GLY A 174 -4.99 -13.57 -18.22
C GLY A 174 -6.25 -13.57 -19.09
N SER A 175 -6.18 -14.04 -20.34
CA SER A 175 -7.35 -14.23 -21.19
C SER A 175 -8.39 -15.21 -20.62
N LEU A 176 -8.03 -16.10 -19.68
CA LEU A 176 -9.00 -16.99 -19.03
C LEU A 176 -10.07 -16.22 -18.25
N PHE A 177 -9.75 -15.04 -17.69
CA PHE A 177 -10.73 -14.22 -16.97
C PHE A 177 -11.86 -13.71 -17.89
N ASN A 178 -11.64 -13.68 -19.21
CA ASN A 178 -12.68 -13.26 -20.16
C ASN A 178 -13.90 -14.19 -20.12
N LEU A 179 -13.70 -15.46 -19.78
CA LEU A 179 -14.77 -16.44 -19.63
C LEU A 179 -15.69 -16.14 -18.43
N ALA A 180 -15.18 -15.42 -17.43
CA ALA A 180 -15.94 -15.09 -16.22
C ALA A 180 -16.71 -13.77 -16.34
N GLY A 181 -16.25 -12.82 -17.16
CA GLY A 181 -16.86 -11.47 -17.18
C GLY A 181 -16.74 -10.66 -18.46
N GLY A 182 -15.99 -11.09 -19.49
CA GLY A 182 -15.67 -10.28 -20.67
C GLY A 182 -14.39 -9.47 -20.50
N GLN A 183 -14.29 -8.30 -21.14
CA GLN A 183 -13.06 -7.51 -21.27
C GLN A 183 -13.28 -6.03 -20.88
N GLY A 184 -12.18 -5.31 -20.62
CA GLY A 184 -12.19 -3.85 -20.50
C GLY A 184 -12.55 -3.30 -19.11
N PHE A 185 -12.68 -4.16 -18.12
CA PHE A 185 -12.91 -3.79 -16.72
C PHE A 185 -12.23 -4.80 -15.78
N GLN A 186 -12.22 -4.55 -14.48
CA GLN A 186 -11.72 -5.53 -13.51
C GLN A 186 -12.64 -6.76 -13.51
N ARG A 187 -12.17 -7.85 -14.11
CA ARG A 187 -12.95 -9.08 -14.30
C ARG A 187 -13.11 -9.83 -12.96
N PRO A 188 -14.12 -10.70 -12.84
CA PRO A 188 -14.25 -11.57 -11.68
C PRO A 188 -12.96 -12.36 -11.41
N PHE A 189 -12.61 -12.52 -10.13
CA PHE A 189 -11.38 -13.17 -9.63
C PHE A 189 -10.04 -12.51 -9.99
N GLU A 190 -10.01 -11.47 -10.82
CA GLU A 190 -8.77 -10.85 -11.30
C GLU A 190 -7.99 -10.19 -10.16
N LEU A 191 -8.68 -9.33 -9.39
CA LEU A 191 -8.08 -8.66 -8.23
C LEU A 191 -7.78 -9.65 -7.09
N ALA A 192 -8.65 -10.64 -6.85
CA ALA A 192 -8.37 -11.70 -5.89
C ALA A 192 -7.10 -12.48 -6.25
N THR A 193 -6.85 -12.72 -7.54
CA THR A 193 -5.63 -13.39 -8.04
C THR A 193 -4.39 -12.51 -7.86
N LEU A 194 -4.49 -11.20 -8.12
CA LEU A 194 -3.43 -10.24 -7.83
C LEU A 194 -3.04 -10.30 -6.34
N ARG A 195 -4.04 -10.24 -5.46
CA ARG A 195 -3.84 -10.31 -4.00
C ARG A 195 -3.27 -11.66 -3.57
N LEU A 196 -3.71 -12.77 -4.15
CA LEU A 196 -3.15 -14.09 -3.87
C LEU A 196 -1.66 -14.17 -4.26
N ARG A 197 -1.27 -13.61 -5.41
CA ARG A 197 0.13 -13.51 -5.83
C ARG A 197 0.96 -12.71 -4.82
N ASN A 198 0.44 -11.58 -4.36
CA ASN A 198 1.09 -10.75 -3.33
C ASN A 198 1.22 -11.50 -2.00
N MET A 199 0.18 -12.21 -1.56
CA MET A 199 0.23 -13.04 -0.35
C MET A 199 1.31 -14.13 -0.45
N GLY A 200 1.40 -14.81 -1.59
CA GLY A 200 2.43 -15.83 -1.82
C GLY A 200 3.86 -15.27 -1.67
N GLN A 201 4.09 -14.06 -2.21
CA GLN A 201 5.36 -13.35 -2.05
C GLN A 201 5.65 -13.03 -0.59
N VAL A 202 4.70 -12.40 0.11
CA VAL A 202 4.90 -11.94 1.48
C VAL A 202 5.09 -13.11 2.43
N LEU A 203 4.20 -14.11 2.39
CA LEU A 203 4.27 -15.28 3.27
C LEU A 203 5.55 -16.09 3.04
N GLY A 204 6.00 -16.20 1.78
CA GLY A 204 7.27 -16.86 1.45
C GLY A 204 8.52 -16.11 1.95
N ASN A 205 8.39 -14.82 2.28
CA ASN A 205 9.47 -13.95 2.75
C ASN A 205 9.10 -13.22 4.06
N TRP A 206 8.27 -13.84 4.89
CA TRP A 206 7.57 -13.17 6.00
C TRP A 206 8.51 -12.41 6.94
N SER A 207 9.59 -13.05 7.38
CA SER A 207 10.55 -12.44 8.31
C SER A 207 11.29 -11.23 7.72
N THR A 208 11.36 -11.11 6.39
CA THR A 208 11.95 -9.94 5.72
C THR A 208 10.94 -8.81 5.62
N TYR A 209 9.69 -9.09 5.26
CA TYR A 209 8.65 -8.07 5.12
C TYR A 209 8.12 -7.56 6.46
N VAL A 210 8.12 -8.41 7.48
CA VAL A 210 7.52 -8.16 8.80
C VAL A 210 8.57 -8.36 9.89
N PRO A 211 9.56 -7.45 10.01
CA PRO A 211 10.62 -7.58 11.01
C PRO A 211 10.08 -7.37 12.44
N ASP A 212 9.00 -6.61 12.61
CA ASP A 212 8.29 -6.43 13.88
C ASP A 212 6.77 -6.60 13.71
N SER A 213 6.23 -7.69 14.26
CA SER A 213 4.80 -8.00 14.19
C SER A 213 3.90 -7.04 14.99
N SER A 214 4.46 -6.20 15.86
CA SER A 214 3.68 -5.31 16.75
C SER A 214 2.84 -4.28 16.00
N TYR A 215 3.15 -4.05 14.72
CA TYR A 215 2.49 -3.06 13.87
C TYR A 215 1.64 -3.70 12.75
N LEU A 216 1.34 -4.99 12.81
CA LEU A 216 0.58 -5.70 11.76
C LEU A 216 -0.76 -5.05 11.44
N THR A 217 -1.45 -4.51 12.45
CA THR A 217 -2.77 -3.91 12.29
C THR A 217 -2.75 -2.41 12.01
N GLN A 218 -1.60 -1.75 12.18
CA GLN A 218 -1.43 -0.33 11.89
C GLN A 218 -1.81 -0.06 10.44
N ARG A 219 -2.65 0.96 10.21
CA ARG A 219 -3.09 1.42 8.89
C ARG A 219 -2.38 2.72 8.50
N GLY A 220 -2.44 3.03 7.20
CA GLY A 220 -1.71 4.11 6.57
C GLY A 220 -2.54 5.36 6.30
N GLY A 221 -2.02 6.18 5.39
CA GLY A 221 -2.69 7.35 4.84
C GLY A 221 -1.99 7.91 3.60
N THR A 222 -2.71 8.71 2.85
CA THR A 222 -2.27 9.36 1.61
C THR A 222 -2.44 10.86 1.74
N PHE A 223 -1.44 11.64 1.33
CA PHE A 223 -1.46 13.09 1.39
C PHE A 223 -0.93 13.67 0.08
N LEU A 224 -1.65 14.62 -0.51
CA LEU A 224 -1.22 15.36 -1.69
C LEU A 224 -1.09 16.84 -1.35
N PHE A 225 0.04 17.44 -1.72
CA PHE A 225 0.31 18.85 -1.52
C PHE A 225 0.57 19.57 -2.84
N ASP A 226 0.26 20.86 -2.90
CA ASP A 226 0.78 21.74 -3.96
C ASP A 226 2.26 22.13 -3.70
N SER A 227 2.84 22.89 -4.62
CA SER A 227 4.23 23.39 -4.51
C SER A 227 4.48 24.33 -3.33
N GLN A 228 3.43 24.85 -2.69
CA GLN A 228 3.48 25.76 -1.55
C GLN A 228 3.30 25.02 -0.22
N GLY A 229 3.04 23.71 -0.26
CA GLY A 229 2.79 22.88 0.92
C GLY A 229 1.34 22.92 1.41
N ASN A 230 0.40 23.46 0.63
CA ASN A 230 -1.02 23.38 0.96
C ASN A 230 -1.55 21.97 0.68
N LEU A 231 -2.35 21.44 1.59
CA LEU A 231 -2.98 20.13 1.44
C LEU A 231 -4.10 20.19 0.40
N LEU A 232 -4.00 19.35 -0.64
CA LEU A 232 -4.97 19.21 -1.72
C LEU A 232 -5.88 17.99 -1.54
N TYR A 233 -5.32 16.89 -1.02
CA TYR A 233 -6.05 15.66 -0.77
C TYR A 233 -5.48 14.92 0.44
N GLU A 234 -6.36 14.33 1.23
CA GLU A 234 -6.02 13.51 2.39
C GLU A 234 -6.95 12.30 2.45
N HIS A 235 -6.36 11.12 2.58
CA HIS A 235 -7.10 9.89 2.88
C HIS A 235 -6.43 9.19 4.06
N ARG A 236 -7.24 8.71 4.99
CA ARG A 236 -6.80 7.98 6.18
C ARG A 236 -7.45 6.62 6.19
N ASP A 237 -6.62 5.60 6.20
CA ASP A 237 -7.06 4.23 6.02
C ASP A 237 -7.81 3.75 7.28
N GLY A 238 -9.10 3.44 7.12
CA GLY A 238 -9.95 2.96 8.23
C GLY A 238 -9.87 1.45 8.45
N GLY A 239 -9.30 0.70 7.51
CA GLY A 239 -9.26 -0.75 7.51
C GLY A 239 -8.40 -1.31 6.39
N ILE A 240 -8.19 -2.63 6.41
CA ILE A 240 -7.49 -3.36 5.36
C ILE A 240 -8.27 -3.23 4.04
N LEU A 241 -7.54 -3.05 2.94
CA LEU A 241 -8.04 -2.83 1.58
C LEU A 241 -8.78 -1.51 1.40
N GLY A 242 -8.69 -0.59 2.37
CA GLY A 242 -9.36 0.71 2.37
C GLY A 242 -8.40 1.87 2.17
N PHE A 243 -7.37 1.73 1.35
CA PHE A 243 -6.25 2.68 1.20
C PHE A 243 -6.53 3.87 0.26
N ALA A 244 -7.71 3.92 -0.35
CA ALA A 244 -8.16 5.04 -1.16
C ALA A 244 -9.66 5.26 -1.01
N GLU A 245 -10.11 6.50 -1.22
CA GLU A 245 -11.53 6.85 -1.24
C GLU A 245 -12.28 6.13 -2.36
N ASN A 246 -11.66 6.04 -3.54
CA ASN A 246 -12.20 5.32 -4.70
C ASN A 246 -11.38 4.06 -5.01
N MET A 247 -11.79 2.92 -4.46
CA MET A 247 -11.10 1.64 -4.68
C MET A 247 -11.20 1.08 -6.11
N SER A 248 -12.17 1.55 -6.91
CA SER A 248 -12.23 1.21 -8.34
C SER A 248 -11.10 1.87 -9.12
N TYR A 249 -10.64 3.04 -8.65
CA TYR A 249 -9.59 3.80 -9.29
C TYR A 249 -8.77 4.59 -8.23
N PRO A 250 -7.86 3.94 -7.48
CA PRO A 250 -7.27 4.49 -6.26
C PRO A 250 -6.49 5.80 -6.43
N LEU A 251 -6.03 6.10 -7.65
CA LEU A 251 -5.23 7.28 -7.97
C LEU A 251 -6.03 8.38 -8.68
N ALA A 252 -7.37 8.32 -8.66
CA ALA A 252 -8.23 9.30 -9.36
C ALA A 252 -7.89 10.75 -9.01
N PHE A 253 -7.65 11.01 -7.72
CA PHE A 253 -7.35 12.32 -7.16
C PHE A 253 -6.05 12.96 -7.69
N LEU A 254 -5.20 12.20 -8.38
CA LEU A 254 -3.99 12.75 -9.04
C LEU A 254 -4.29 13.32 -10.43
N ARG A 255 -5.49 13.08 -10.99
CA ARG A 255 -5.87 13.52 -12.33
C ARG A 255 -6.59 14.86 -12.35
N ASP A 256 -7.12 15.27 -11.20
CA ASP A 256 -7.73 16.57 -10.96
C ASP A 256 -6.64 17.67 -10.88
#